data_AF-A0A349BAR1-F1
#
_entry.id   AF-A0A349BAR1-F1
#
_cell.length_a   1.000
_cell.length_b   1.000
_cell.length_c   1.000
_cell.angle_alpha   90.00
_cell.angle_beta   90.00
_cell.angle_gamma   90.00
#
_symmetry.space_group_name_H-M   'P 1'
#
loop_
_entity.id
_entity.type
_entity.pdbx_description
1 polymer ?
#
loop_
_entity_poly.entity_id
_entity_poly.type
_entity_poly.pdbx_seq_one_letter_code
_entity_poly.pdbx_strand_id
1 'polypeptide(L)' 'MVTVAAMRMLAHQGGWDEILFVLAPLLIFGGLLALARKRVDQMESDDAAPSAGDPAEDREGSGPS' A
#
# COMPACT_ATOMS: atom_id res chain seq x y z
N MET A 1 -17.63 36.94 -20.14
CA MET A 1 -17.16 36.25 -21.38
C MET A 1 -15.68 35.84 -21.36
N VAL A 2 -14.93 36.01 -20.26
CA VAL A 2 -13.49 35.62 -20.20
C VAL A 2 -13.29 34.20 -19.63
N THR A 3 -14.23 33.69 -18.84
CA THR A 3 -14.11 32.39 -18.13
C THR A 3 -14.19 31.17 -19.05
N VAL A 4 -14.98 31.21 -20.12
CA VAL A 4 -15.17 30.06 -21.04
C VAL A 4 -13.96 29.85 -21.96
N ALA A 5 -13.26 30.93 -22.33
CA ALA A 5 -12.09 30.87 -23.21
C ALA A 5 -10.89 30.15 -22.54
N ALA A 6 -10.65 30.40 -21.25
CA ALA A 6 -9.58 29.75 -20.49
C ALA A 6 -9.77 28.23 -20.35
N MET A 7 -11.02 27.78 -20.13
CA MET A 7 -11.36 26.36 -19.99
C MET A 7 -11.26 25.60 -21.33
N ARG A 8 -11.58 26.27 -22.44
CA ARG A 8 -11.42 25.72 -23.80
C ARG A 8 -9.94 25.57 -24.17
N MET A 9 -9.10 26.54 -23.81
CA MET A 9 -7.65 26.51 -24.07
C MET A 9 -6.97 25.36 -23.30
N LEU A 10 -7.37 25.13 -22.04
CA LEU A 10 -6.90 24.01 -21.21
C LEU A 10 -7.33 22.63 -21.77
N ALA A 11 -8.45 22.59 -22.49
CA ALA A 11 -8.97 21.38 -23.10
C ALA A 11 -8.47 21.15 -24.53
N HIS A 12 -7.79 22.11 -25.17
CA HIS A 12 -7.41 22.01 -26.60
C HIS A 12 -5.93 22.26 -26.91
N GLN A 13 -5.07 22.56 -25.93
CA GLN A 13 -3.62 22.49 -26.12
C GLN A 13 -3.01 21.53 -25.10
N GLY A 14 -2.53 20.38 -25.58
CA GLY A 14 -2.02 19.30 -24.73
C GLY A 14 -3.09 18.81 -23.75
N GLY A 15 -4.28 18.53 -24.27
CA GLY A 15 -5.50 18.37 -23.48
C GLY A 15 -5.37 17.28 -22.40
N TRP A 16 -6.21 17.39 -21.38
CA TRP A 16 -6.27 16.40 -20.30
C TRP A 16 -6.50 14.97 -20.81
N ASP A 17 -7.09 14.79 -21.99
CA ASP A 17 -7.27 13.48 -22.62
C ASP A 17 -5.92 12.76 -22.90
N GLU A 18 -4.87 13.49 -23.26
CA GLU A 18 -3.53 12.93 -23.52
C GLU A 18 -2.89 12.38 -22.24
N ILE A 19 -3.02 13.09 -21.11
CA ILE A 19 -2.51 12.57 -19.82
C ILE A 19 -3.36 11.39 -19.36
N LEU A 20 -4.67 11.35 -19.65
CA LEU A 20 -5.51 10.18 -19.34
C LEU A 20 -4.99 8.92 -20.03
N PHE A 21 -4.56 9.02 -21.30
CA PHE A 21 -4.00 7.87 -22.02
C PHE A 21 -2.65 7.37 -21.46
N VAL A 22 -1.88 8.24 -20.80
CA VAL A 22 -0.63 7.84 -20.13
C VAL A 22 -0.90 7.35 -18.70
N LEU A 23 -1.79 8.03 -17.98
CA LEU A 23 -2.12 7.74 -16.59
C LEU A 23 -2.90 6.45 -16.44
N ALA A 24 -3.77 6.10 -17.41
CA ALA A 24 -4.54 4.87 -17.41
C ALA A 24 -3.65 3.61 -17.32
N PRO A 25 -2.70 3.35 -18.24
CA PRO A 25 -1.80 2.21 -18.12
C PRO A 25 -0.90 2.31 -16.88
N LEU A 26 -0.46 3.51 -16.49
CA LEU A 26 0.35 3.70 -15.28
C LEU A 26 -0.38 3.25 -14.02
N LEU A 27 -1.65 3.61 -13.89
CA LEU A 27 -2.50 3.22 -12.76
C LEU A 27 -2.84 1.74 -12.79
N ILE A 28 -3.00 1.14 -13.97
CA ILE A 28 -3.20 -0.31 -14.10
C ILE A 28 -1.97 -1.06 -13.57
N PHE A 29 -0.77 -0.77 -14.11
CA PHE A 29 0.44 -1.47 -13.68
C PHE A 29 0.82 -1.15 -12.24
N GLY A 30 0.75 0.13 -11.84
CA GLY A 30 1.01 0.55 -10.46
C GLY A 30 0.01 -0.05 -9.47
N GLY A 31 -1.27 -0.11 -9.83
CA GLY A 31 -2.32 -0.73 -9.02
C GLY A 31 -2.14 -2.23 -8.86
N LEU A 32 -1.80 -2.94 -9.94
CA LEU A 32 -1.49 -4.38 -9.88
C LEU A 32 -0.27 -4.66 -8.99
N LEU A 33 0.79 -3.86 -9.11
CA LEU A 33 1.99 -3.99 -8.30
C LEU A 33 1.70 -3.71 -6.80
N ALA A 34 0.92 -2.66 -6.53
CA ALA A 34 0.51 -2.32 -5.17
C ALA A 34 -0.38 -3.41 -4.55
N LEU A 35 -1.29 -3.98 -5.33
CA LEU A 35 -2.15 -5.09 -4.88
C LEU A 35 -1.34 -6.35 -4.58
N ALA A 36 -0.37 -6.69 -5.44
CA ALA A 36 0.53 -7.82 -5.23
C ALA A 36 1.35 -7.63 -3.95
N ARG A 37 1.91 -6.44 -3.72
CA ARG A 37 2.66 -6.15 -2.50
C ARG A 37 1.79 -6.25 -1.24
N LYS A 38 0.57 -5.69 -1.27
CA LYS A 38 -0.36 -5.79 -0.15
C LYS A 38 -0.68 -7.24 0.24
N ARG A 39 -0.76 -8.15 -0.75
CA ARG A 39 -1.00 -9.58 -0.51
C ARG A 39 0.17 -10.22 0.24
N VAL A 40 1.41 -9.85 -0.11
CA VAL A 40 2.62 -10.35 0.56
C VAL A 40 2.69 -9.83 2.01
N ASP A 41 2.49 -8.53 2.19
CA ASP A 41 2.53 -7.91 3.52
C ASP A 41 1.47 -8.50 4.47
N GLN A 42 0.30 -8.90 3.96
CA GLN A 42 -0.74 -9.59 4.73
C GLN A 42 -0.33 -11.00 5.17
N MET A 43 0.48 -11.70 4.38
CA MET A 43 0.99 -13.03 4.75
C MET A 43 2.08 -12.93 5.81
N GLU A 44 2.93 -11.90 5.78
CA GLU A 44 3.94 -11.66 6.82
C GLU A 44 3.33 -11.17 8.13
N SER A 45 2.20 -10.46 8.09
CA SER A 45 1.54 -9.92 9.29
C SER A 45 0.90 -11.01 10.15
N ASP A 46 0.51 -12.16 9.58
CA ASP A 46 -0.05 -13.29 10.33
C ASP A 46 1.03 -14.12 11.06
N ASP A 47 2.31 -14.00 10.68
CA ASP A 47 3.45 -14.64 11.37
C ASP A 47 3.99 -13.81 12.55
N ALA A 48 3.59 -12.54 12.66
CA ALA A 48 4.01 -11.64 13.73
C ALA A 48 3.06 -11.66 14.94
N ALA A 49 2.58 -12.84 15.36
CA ALA A 49 2.07 -13.00 16.71
C ALA A 49 3.28 -13.10 17.66
N PRO A 50 3.51 -12.13 18.57
CA PRO A 50 4.52 -12.31 19.60
C PRO A 50 4.06 -13.46 20.50
N SER A 51 4.67 -14.64 20.30
CA SER A 51 4.76 -15.66 21.34
C SER A 51 5.68 -15.13 22.45
N ALA A 52 5.24 -14.09 23.16
CA ALA A 52 5.79 -13.68 24.45
C ALA A 52 4.89 -14.26 25.54
N GLY A 53 4.75 -15.58 25.49
CA GLY A 53 4.18 -16.39 26.55
C GLY A 53 5.16 -17.51 26.85
N ASP A 54 6.26 -17.17 27.52
CA ASP A 54 7.03 -18.15 28.29
C ASP A 54 6.86 -17.85 29.79
N PRO A 55 5.85 -18.45 30.45
CA PRO A 55 5.71 -18.39 31.90
C PRO A 55 6.38 -19.61 32.58
N ALA A 56 7.53 -20.09 32.12
CA ALA A 56 8.09 -21.35 32.64
C ALA A 56 9.60 -21.37 32.96
N GLU A 57 10.24 -20.22 33.22
CA GLU A 57 11.63 -20.17 33.69
C GLU A 57 11.77 -19.87 35.20
N ASP A 58 10.83 -20.36 36.02
CA ASP A 58 10.87 -20.32 37.50
C ASP A 58 10.98 -21.70 38.17
N ARG A 59 11.33 -22.75 37.39
CA ARG A 59 11.59 -24.11 37.90
C ARG A 59 13.04 -24.55 37.73
N GLU A 60 13.99 -23.74 38.17
CA GLU A 60 15.33 -24.24 38.46
C GLU A 60 15.89 -23.51 39.67
N GLY A 61 15.97 -24.21 40.82
CA GLY A 61 16.79 -23.76 41.94
C GLY A 61 16.12 -23.67 43.30
N SER A 62 15.46 -24.74 43.79
CA SER A 62 15.59 -25.07 45.22
C SER A 62 15.22 -26.54 45.46
N GLY A 63 16.24 -27.40 45.44
CA GLY A 63 16.16 -28.77 45.92
C GLY A 63 15.96 -28.85 47.44
N PRO A 64 15.75 -30.07 47.97
CA PRO A 64 15.24 -30.30 49.32
C PRO A 64 16.26 -29.93 50.41
N SER A 65 15.78 -29.41 51.52
CA SER A 65 16.51 -29.31 52.80
C SER A 65 15.59 -29.74 53.93
#